data_AF-A0A928EFV8-F1
#
_entry.id   AF-A0A928EFV8-F1
#
_cell.length_a   1.000
_cell.length_b   1.000
_cell.length_c   1.000
_cell.angle_alpha   90.00
_cell.angle_beta   90.00
_cell.angle_gamma   90.00
#
_symmetry.space_group_name_H-M   'P 1'
#
loop_
_entity.id
_entity.type
_entity.pdbx_description
1 polymer ?
#
loop_
_entity_poly.entity_id
_entity_poly.type
_entity_poly.pdbx_seq_one_letter_code
_entity_poly.pdbx_strand_id
1 'polypeptide(L)'
;MGDAGEPMGESAAIPAQHGNQALPDDRTTAHGWPRILLFLLAAGALIFSWRGVVASTVAFGDGDVSEAGLTLVSDLCWIAGAVGIIHNGRRMRRLAWATWVINAVMPFVALVVGNVALDRVSPWFDAGATYFYFPVLGAVAAIAWLAWSSPSQIATRNGG
;
A
#
# COMPACT_ATOMS: atom_id res chain seq x y z
N MET A 1 25.02 28.77 72.46
CA MET A 1 23.98 27.73 72.52
C MET A 1 22.64 28.47 72.44
N GLY A 2 21.95 28.54 71.30
CA GLY A 2 21.09 27.47 70.74
C GLY A 2 19.80 27.43 71.56
N ASP A 3 18.58 27.62 71.07
CA ASP A 3 18.02 27.37 69.74
C ASP A 3 16.65 28.08 69.66
N ALA A 4 16.29 28.59 68.49
CA ALA A 4 15.07 29.34 68.22
C ALA A 4 13.99 28.39 67.69
N GLY A 5 12.94 28.18 68.46
CA GLY A 5 11.79 27.40 68.04
C GLY A 5 10.87 28.19 67.10
N GLU A 6 11.10 28.07 65.79
CA GLU A 6 10.07 28.36 64.79
C GLU A 6 9.28 27.08 64.45
N PRO A 7 7.93 27.14 64.43
CA PRO A 7 7.11 25.97 64.13
C PRO A 7 7.14 25.66 62.63
N MET A 8 7.73 24.51 62.31
CA MET A 8 7.33 23.52 61.29
C MET A 8 6.73 24.11 60.01
N GLY A 9 7.61 24.28 59.02
CA GLY A 9 7.31 24.79 57.70
C GLY A 9 6.17 24.07 56.98
N GLU A 10 5.37 24.90 56.31
CA GLU A 10 5.06 24.80 54.89
C GLU A 10 4.97 23.36 54.36
N SER A 11 3.74 22.87 54.28
CA SER A 11 3.34 21.76 53.44
C SER A 11 4.01 21.91 52.07
N ALA A 12 5.07 21.12 51.85
CA ALA A 12 5.76 21.03 50.58
C ALA A 12 4.77 20.46 49.55
N ALA A 13 4.01 21.35 48.92
CA ALA A 13 3.28 21.08 47.70
C ALA A 13 4.30 20.50 46.71
N ILE A 14 4.23 19.19 46.49
CA ILE A 14 4.98 18.52 45.43
C ILE A 14 4.52 19.21 44.13
N PRO A 15 5.39 19.95 43.42
CA PRO A 15 5.01 20.47 42.13
C PRO A 15 4.78 19.25 41.23
N ALA A 16 3.56 19.10 40.72
CA ALA A 16 3.23 18.12 39.71
C ALA A 16 4.02 18.45 38.44
N GLN A 17 5.28 18.00 38.38
CA GLN A 17 6.01 17.91 37.13
C GLN A 17 5.53 16.68 36.36
N HIS A 18 4.27 16.70 35.94
CA HIS A 18 3.89 15.97 34.73
C HIS A 18 4.40 16.81 33.57
N GLY A 19 5.71 16.68 33.32
CA GLY A 19 6.28 17.14 32.09
C GLY A 19 5.40 16.64 30.96
N ASN A 20 4.85 17.57 30.19
CA ASN A 20 4.57 17.34 28.79
C ASN A 20 5.90 16.95 28.15
N GLN A 21 6.33 15.71 28.37
CA GLN A 21 7.19 15.03 27.42
C GLN A 21 6.30 14.86 26.21
N ALA A 22 6.26 15.90 25.38
CA ALA A 22 5.88 15.77 23.99
C ALA A 22 6.73 14.62 23.47
N LEU A 23 6.12 13.43 23.39
CA LEU A 23 6.65 12.31 22.64
C LEU A 23 7.17 12.92 21.35
N PRO A 24 8.49 12.85 21.06
CA PRO A 24 8.98 13.29 19.77
C PRO A 24 8.12 12.60 18.72
N ASP A 25 7.32 13.38 17.99
CA ASP A 25 6.51 12.85 16.91
C ASP A 25 7.47 12.54 15.77
N ASP A 26 8.13 11.39 15.88
CA ASP A 26 9.05 10.84 14.89
C ASP A 26 8.27 10.20 13.73
N ARG A 27 7.14 10.83 13.37
CA ARG A 27 6.49 10.64 12.09
C ARG A 27 7.40 11.23 11.05
N THR A 28 8.36 10.41 10.62
CA THR A 28 9.04 10.53 9.34
C THR A 28 7.96 10.81 8.29
N THR A 29 7.79 12.08 7.95
CA THR A 29 6.97 12.50 6.83
C THR A 29 7.77 12.11 5.61
N ALA A 30 7.32 11.06 4.92
CA ALA A 30 7.96 10.54 3.72
C ALA A 30 8.10 11.67 2.68
N HIS A 31 9.27 12.31 2.62
CA HIS A 31 9.56 13.39 1.70
C HIS A 31 10.24 12.84 0.45
N GLY A 32 9.68 13.20 -0.71
CA GLY A 32 10.32 13.13 -2.02
C GLY A 32 10.00 11.88 -2.83
N TRP A 33 10.89 10.89 -2.77
CA TRP A 33 10.92 9.75 -3.69
C TRP A 33 9.69 8.83 -3.67
N PRO A 34 9.08 8.53 -2.50
CA PRO A 34 7.96 7.60 -2.43
C PRO A 34 6.70 8.07 -3.17
N ARG A 35 6.49 9.40 -3.23
CA ARG A 35 5.33 9.99 -3.91
C ARG A 35 5.35 9.74 -5.40
N ILE A 36 6.54 9.70 -6.01
CA ILE A 36 6.69 9.41 -7.43
C ILE A 36 6.24 7.99 -7.71
N LEU A 37 6.69 7.01 -6.91
CA LEU A 37 6.21 5.63 -7.03
C LEU A 37 4.69 5.54 -6.90
N LEU A 38 4.11 6.15 -5.85
CA LEU A 38 2.66 6.16 -5.63
C LEU A 38 1.92 6.79 -6.82
N PHE A 39 2.43 7.89 -7.35
CA PHE A 39 1.86 8.58 -8.51
C PHE A 39 1.93 7.71 -9.77
N LEU A 40 3.07 7.04 -10.02
CA LEU A 40 3.22 6.12 -11.15
C LEU A 40 2.25 4.94 -11.05
N LEU A 41 2.10 4.35 -9.87
CA LEU A 41 1.15 3.24 -9.65
C LEU A 41 -0.31 3.70 -9.83
N ALA A 42 -0.66 4.90 -9.35
CA ALA A 42 -1.98 5.48 -9.55
C ALA A 42 -2.25 5.83 -11.02
N ALA A 43 -1.26 6.38 -11.73
CA ALA A 43 -1.34 6.66 -13.16
C ALA A 43 -1.50 5.36 -13.97
N GLY A 44 -0.76 4.31 -13.62
CA GLY A 44 -0.92 2.98 -14.21
C GLY A 44 -2.34 2.44 -14.01
N ALA A 45 -2.85 2.50 -12.77
CA ALA A 45 -4.23 2.09 -12.47
C ALA A 45 -5.26 2.85 -13.31
N LEU A 46 -5.09 4.17 -13.50
CA LEU A 46 -5.99 4.98 -14.32
C LEU A 46 -5.94 4.58 -15.81
N ILE A 47 -4.75 4.37 -16.36
CA ILE A 47 -4.56 3.96 -17.76
C ILE A 47 -5.18 2.59 -18.00
N PHE A 48 -4.91 1.62 -17.12
CA PHE A 48 -5.45 0.27 -17.24
C PHE A 48 -6.97 0.27 -17.13
N SER A 49 -7.51 0.97 -16.13
CA SER A 49 -8.97 1.08 -15.95
C SER A 49 -9.67 1.72 -17.15
N TRP A 50 -9.10 2.80 -17.71
CA TRP A 50 -9.69 3.42 -18.91
C TRP A 50 -9.72 2.43 -20.08
N ARG A 51 -8.61 1.75 -20.36
CA ARG A 51 -8.51 0.82 -21.48
C ARG A 51 -9.36 -0.43 -21.26
N GLY A 52 -9.35 -0.97 -20.05
CA GLY A 52 -10.12 -2.15 -19.68
C GLY A 52 -11.63 -1.90 -19.68
N VAL A 53 -12.10 -0.71 -19.28
CA VAL A 53 -13.52 -0.33 -19.42
C VAL A 53 -13.94 -0.29 -20.89
N VAL A 54 -13.12 0.32 -21.77
CA VAL A 54 -13.42 0.36 -23.21
C VAL A 54 -13.43 -1.05 -23.80
N ALA A 55 -12.40 -1.85 -23.54
CA ALA A 55 -12.31 -3.23 -24.02
C ALA A 55 -13.46 -4.10 -23.51
N SER A 56 -13.80 -4.00 -22.22
CA SER A 56 -14.90 -4.76 -21.62
C SER A 56 -16.25 -4.36 -22.19
N THR A 57 -16.44 -3.08 -22.55
CA THR A 57 -17.68 -2.63 -23.20
C THR A 57 -17.84 -3.26 -24.57
N VAL A 58 -16.76 -3.39 -25.34
CA VAL A 58 -16.75 -4.09 -26.64
C VAL A 58 -17.00 -5.58 -26.43
N ALA A 59 -16.25 -6.23 -25.54
CA ALA A 59 -16.39 -7.67 -25.26
C ALA A 59 -17.79 -8.05 -24.75
N PHE A 60 -18.43 -7.21 -23.91
CA PHE A 60 -19.83 -7.43 -23.53
C PHE A 60 -20.79 -7.31 -24.72
N GLY A 61 -20.50 -6.41 -25.67
CA GLY A 61 -21.26 -6.28 -26.92
C GLY A 61 -21.13 -7.51 -27.82
N ASP A 62 -19.95 -8.15 -27.81
CA ASP A 62 -19.64 -9.32 -28.62
C ASP A 62 -20.05 -10.66 -27.96
N GLY A 63 -20.46 -10.62 -26.68
CA GLY A 63 -20.92 -11.79 -25.91
C GLY A 63 -19.84 -12.46 -25.06
N ASP A 64 -18.62 -11.93 -25.05
CA ASP A 64 -17.45 -12.45 -24.34
C ASP A 64 -17.38 -11.98 -22.88
N VAL A 65 -18.40 -12.39 -22.11
CA VAL A 65 -18.59 -12.01 -20.70
C VAL A 65 -17.39 -12.37 -19.81
N SER A 66 -16.73 -13.51 -20.08
CA SER A 66 -15.56 -13.94 -19.30
C SER A 66 -14.37 -13.02 -19.49
N GLU A 67 -14.12 -12.58 -20.74
CA GLU A 67 -13.01 -11.70 -21.07
C GLU A 67 -13.20 -10.31 -20.46
N ALA A 68 -14.40 -9.76 -20.60
CA ALA A 68 -14.79 -8.50 -19.98
C ALA A 68 -14.66 -8.59 -18.44
N GLY A 69 -15.19 -9.66 -17.83
CA GLY A 69 -15.15 -9.85 -16.38
C GLY A 69 -13.73 -9.95 -15.83
N LEU A 70 -12.88 -10.79 -16.42
CA LEU A 70 -11.49 -10.98 -15.99
C LEU A 70 -10.65 -9.71 -16.19
N THR A 71 -10.85 -8.99 -17.29
CA THR A 71 -10.17 -7.71 -17.56
C THR A 71 -10.53 -6.69 -16.48
N LEU A 72 -11.82 -6.50 -16.17
CA LEU A 72 -12.25 -5.60 -15.10
C LEU A 72 -11.74 -6.02 -13.72
N VAL A 73 -11.72 -7.31 -13.42
CA VAL A 73 -11.16 -7.83 -12.15
C VAL A 73 -9.69 -7.47 -12.02
N SER A 74 -8.91 -7.62 -13.10
CA SER A 74 -7.50 -7.25 -13.10
C SER A 74 -7.28 -5.75 -12.84
N ASP A 75 -8.13 -4.89 -13.42
CA ASP A 75 -8.10 -3.44 -13.19
C ASP A 75 -8.48 -3.10 -11.75
N LEU A 76 -9.52 -3.74 -11.21
CA LEU A 76 -9.96 -3.59 -9.82
C LEU A 76 -8.85 -3.97 -8.84
N CYS A 77 -8.11 -5.04 -9.10
CA CYS A 77 -6.95 -5.40 -8.28
C CYS A 77 -5.86 -4.32 -8.33
N TRP A 78 -5.60 -3.74 -9.50
CA TRP A 78 -4.67 -2.61 -9.66
C TRP A 78 -5.10 -1.36 -8.89
N ILE A 79 -6.36 -0.95 -9.03
CA ILE A 79 -6.94 0.18 -8.31
C ILE A 79 -6.87 -0.06 -6.80
N ALA A 80 -7.29 -1.24 -6.34
CA ALA A 80 -7.30 -1.57 -4.91
C ALA A 80 -5.87 -1.59 -4.33
N GLY A 81 -4.86 -2.04 -5.09
CA GLY A 81 -3.45 -1.93 -4.72
C GLY A 81 -2.98 -0.48 -4.60
N ALA A 82 -3.29 0.36 -5.58
CA ALA A 82 -2.94 1.78 -5.57
C ALA A 82 -3.62 2.54 -4.41
N VAL A 83 -4.91 2.31 -4.19
CA VAL A 83 -5.65 2.91 -3.06
C VAL A 83 -5.09 2.39 -1.74
N GLY A 84 -4.86 1.08 -1.62
CA GLY A 84 -4.37 0.46 -0.40
C GLY A 84 -2.98 0.96 0.02
N ILE A 85 -2.07 1.18 -0.93
CA ILE A 85 -0.71 1.65 -0.64
C ILE A 85 -0.64 3.14 -0.28
N ILE A 86 -1.57 3.95 -0.81
CA ILE A 86 -1.70 5.38 -0.48
C ILE A 86 -2.26 5.56 0.94
N HIS A 87 -3.15 4.67 1.39
CA HIS A 87 -3.78 4.78 2.71
C HIS A 87 -2.93 4.14 3.81
N ASN A 88 -2.60 4.93 4.85
CA ASN A 88 -1.78 4.46 5.98
C ASN A 88 -2.58 3.66 7.06
N GLY A 89 -3.61 2.92 6.65
CA GLY A 89 -4.46 2.16 7.55
C GLY A 89 -4.01 0.71 7.72
N ARG A 90 -4.11 0.13 8.93
CA ARG A 90 -3.70 -1.27 9.20
C ARG A 90 -4.46 -2.32 8.36
N ARG A 91 -5.74 -2.04 8.05
CA ARG A 91 -6.57 -2.87 7.16
C ARG A 91 -6.22 -2.62 5.68
N MET A 92 -6.06 -1.35 5.30
CA MET A 92 -5.66 -0.97 3.94
C MET A 92 -4.28 -1.51 3.55
N ARG A 93 -3.36 -1.61 4.51
CA ARG A 93 -2.05 -2.20 4.23
C ARG A 93 -2.10 -3.70 3.99
N ARG A 94 -2.99 -4.43 4.67
CA ARG A 94 -3.26 -5.84 4.35
C ARG A 94 -3.89 -5.99 2.97
N LEU A 95 -4.83 -5.12 2.62
CA LEU A 95 -5.42 -5.09 1.29
C LEU A 95 -4.35 -4.83 0.22
N ALA A 96 -3.50 -3.82 0.42
CA ALA A 96 -2.40 -3.49 -0.49
C ALA A 96 -1.46 -4.68 -0.68
N TRP A 97 -1.06 -5.36 0.41
CA TRP A 97 -0.26 -6.57 0.32
C TRP A 97 -0.93 -7.65 -0.53
N ALA A 98 -2.19 -7.95 -0.25
CA ALA A 98 -2.92 -8.98 -0.99
C ALA A 98 -3.03 -8.64 -2.48
N THR A 99 -3.43 -7.41 -2.81
CA THR A 99 -3.65 -6.99 -4.20
C THR A 99 -2.36 -6.85 -4.99
N TRP A 100 -1.27 -6.37 -4.38
CA TRP A 100 0.03 -6.32 -5.06
C TRP A 100 0.63 -7.70 -5.27
N VAL A 101 0.46 -8.64 -4.34
CA VAL A 101 0.83 -10.05 -4.56
C VAL A 101 0.03 -10.65 -5.70
N ILE A 102 -1.30 -10.42 -5.73
CA ILE A 102 -2.15 -10.87 -6.84
C ILE A 102 -1.65 -10.28 -8.17
N ASN A 103 -1.36 -8.98 -8.23
CA ASN A 103 -0.86 -8.31 -9.43
C ASN A 103 0.54 -8.77 -9.85
N ALA A 104 1.34 -9.30 -8.93
CA ALA A 104 2.64 -9.89 -9.24
C ALA A 104 2.52 -11.34 -9.72
N VAL A 105 1.55 -12.12 -9.23
CA VAL A 105 1.42 -13.56 -9.50
C VAL A 105 0.48 -13.87 -10.67
N MET A 106 -0.68 -13.24 -10.73
CA MET A 106 -1.70 -13.52 -11.75
C MET A 106 -1.23 -13.40 -13.20
N PRO A 107 -0.34 -12.45 -13.57
CA PRO A 107 0.17 -12.40 -14.94
C PRO A 107 0.95 -13.67 -15.34
N PHE A 108 1.67 -14.29 -14.40
CA PHE A 108 2.37 -15.57 -14.65
C PHE A 108 1.43 -16.76 -14.61
N VAL A 109 0.41 -16.74 -13.75
CA VAL A 109 -0.63 -17.77 -13.76
C VAL A 109 -1.35 -17.78 -15.10
N ALA A 110 -1.70 -16.60 -15.62
CA ALA A 110 -2.32 -16.45 -16.94
C ALA A 110 -1.44 -17.01 -18.06
N LEU A 111 -0.13 -16.75 -18.02
CA LEU A 111 0.84 -17.34 -18.95
C LEU A 111 0.89 -18.86 -18.89
N VAL A 112 0.97 -19.43 -17.69
CA VAL A 112 1.08 -20.89 -17.51
C VAL A 112 -0.20 -21.62 -17.90
N VAL A 113 -1.35 -21.01 -17.62
CA VAL A 113 -2.66 -21.57 -18.01
C VAL A 113 -2.89 -21.45 -19.52
N GLY A 114 -2.44 -20.36 -20.15
CA GLY A 114 -2.37 -20.20 -21.60
C GLY A 114 -3.70 -19.94 -22.31
N ASN A 115 -4.84 -20.29 -21.72
CA ASN A 115 -6.19 -20.08 -22.27
C ASN A 115 -7.09 -19.21 -21.39
N VAL A 116 -6.51 -18.29 -20.63
CA VAL A 116 -7.29 -17.34 -19.83
C VAL A 116 -7.88 -16.28 -20.74
N ALA A 117 -9.20 -16.09 -20.67
CA ALA A 117 -9.92 -15.02 -21.38
C ALA A 117 -9.54 -13.65 -20.80
N LEU A 118 -8.43 -13.09 -21.27
CA LEU A 118 -7.95 -11.76 -20.90
C LEU A 118 -7.76 -10.95 -22.18
N ASP A 119 -8.28 -9.73 -22.19
CA ASP A 119 -7.99 -8.80 -23.28
C ASP A 119 -6.50 -8.39 -23.20
N ARG A 120 -5.89 -8.14 -24.37
CA ARG A 120 -4.52 -7.62 -24.49
C ARG A 120 -4.24 -6.39 -23.63
N VAL A 121 -5.24 -5.56 -23.35
CA VAL A 121 -5.10 -4.34 -22.54
C VAL A 121 -5.05 -4.63 -21.05
N SER A 122 -5.39 -5.84 -20.61
CA SER A 122 -5.31 -6.23 -19.21
C SER A 122 -3.86 -6.17 -18.72
N PRO A 123 -3.61 -5.65 -17.51
CA PRO A 123 -2.28 -5.71 -16.89
C PRO A 123 -1.77 -7.13 -16.63
N TRP A 124 -2.64 -8.15 -16.67
CA TRP A 124 -2.25 -9.56 -16.48
C TRP A 124 -1.99 -10.30 -17.79
N PHE A 125 -2.37 -9.72 -18.93
CA PHE A 125 -2.17 -10.34 -20.24
C PHE A 125 -0.67 -10.46 -20.56
N ASP A 126 -0.21 -11.67 -20.85
CA ASP A 126 1.16 -11.96 -21.30
C ASP A 126 2.24 -11.36 -20.38
N ALA A 127 2.11 -11.54 -19.06
CA ALA A 127 2.96 -10.89 -18.04
C ALA A 127 3.02 -9.35 -18.11
N GLY A 128 2.04 -8.70 -18.74
CA GLY A 128 2.02 -7.26 -18.97
C GLY A 128 2.94 -6.81 -20.11
N ALA A 129 3.30 -7.71 -21.03
CA ALA A 129 4.16 -7.40 -22.19
C ALA A 129 3.59 -6.26 -23.06
N THR A 130 2.26 -6.11 -23.12
CA THR A 130 1.57 -4.96 -23.77
C THR A 130 2.09 -3.61 -23.29
N TYR A 131 2.54 -3.54 -22.04
CA TYR A 131 3.06 -2.34 -21.40
C TYR A 131 4.54 -2.51 -21.02
N PHE A 132 5.33 -3.23 -21.81
CA PHE A 132 6.77 -3.43 -21.56
C PHE A 132 7.07 -3.96 -20.15
N TYR A 133 6.21 -4.83 -19.61
CA TYR A 133 6.32 -5.40 -18.26
C TYR A 133 6.21 -4.39 -17.11
N PHE A 134 5.85 -3.13 -17.38
CA PHE A 134 5.59 -2.13 -16.35
C PHE A 134 4.58 -2.59 -15.27
N PRO A 135 3.51 -3.36 -15.59
CA PRO A 135 2.59 -3.83 -14.57
C PRO A 135 3.28 -4.72 -13.53
N VAL A 136 4.05 -5.71 -13.97
CA VAL A 136 4.75 -6.62 -13.05
C VAL A 136 5.83 -5.87 -12.28
N LEU A 137 6.60 -5.01 -12.95
CA LEU A 137 7.63 -4.18 -12.30
C LEU A 137 7.03 -3.24 -11.25
N GLY A 138 5.89 -2.62 -11.57
CA GLY A 138 5.14 -1.78 -10.64
C GLY A 138 4.65 -2.55 -9.42
N ALA A 139 4.13 -3.76 -9.63
CA ALA A 139 3.68 -4.62 -8.53
C ALA A 139 4.83 -5.06 -7.61
N VAL A 140 5.98 -5.43 -8.18
CA VAL A 140 7.18 -5.78 -7.40
C VAL A 140 7.71 -4.56 -6.64
N ALA A 141 7.76 -3.39 -7.27
CA ALA A 141 8.18 -2.15 -6.62
C ALA A 141 7.24 -1.78 -5.46
N ALA A 142 5.93 -1.97 -5.62
CA ALA A 142 4.95 -1.75 -4.57
C ALA A 142 5.11 -2.73 -3.39
N ILE A 143 5.38 -4.01 -3.67
CA ILE A 143 5.69 -5.01 -2.64
C ILE A 143 6.96 -4.64 -1.88
N ALA A 144 8.03 -4.27 -2.59
CA ALA A 144 9.29 -3.84 -1.98
C ALA A 144 9.08 -2.60 -1.10
N TRP A 145 8.27 -1.64 -1.58
CA TRP A 145 7.89 -0.46 -0.81
C TRP A 145 7.11 -0.81 0.47
N LEU A 146 6.14 -1.72 0.37
CA LEU A 146 5.35 -2.18 1.52
C LEU A 146 6.22 -2.92 2.55
N ALA A 147 7.20 -3.70 2.09
CA ALA A 147 8.16 -4.37 2.95
C ALA A 147 9.04 -3.35 3.69
N TRP A 148 9.57 -2.37 2.96
CA TRP A 148 10.46 -1.35 3.54
C TRP A 148 9.74 -0.38 4.48
N SER A 149 8.51 0.01 4.16
CA SER A 149 7.68 0.91 4.98
C SER A 149 7.04 0.23 6.21
N SER A 150 7.42 -1.00 6.52
CA SER A 150 6.92 -1.78 7.66
C SER A 150 7.79 -1.72 8.90
N PRO A 151 7.41 -0.94 9.94
CA PRO A 151 8.20 -0.82 11.17
C PRO A 151 8.14 -2.06 12.07
N SER A 152 7.34 -3.08 11.72
CA SER A 152 7.11 -4.26 12.55
C SER A 152 8.27 -5.26 12.61
N GLN A 153 9.33 -5.11 11.80
CA GLN A 153 10.49 -6.01 11.87
C GLN A 153 11.57 -5.57 12.87
N ILE A 154 11.46 -4.38 13.45
CA ILE A 154 12.46 -3.86 14.41
C ILE A 154 12.07 -4.17 15.87
N ALA A 155 10.77 -4.32 16.17
CA ALA A 155 10.29 -4.56 17.54
C ALA A 155 10.47 -6.02 18.03
N THR A 156 10.57 -7.00 17.13
CA THR A 156 10.77 -8.42 17.50
C THR A 156 12.25 -8.82 17.62
N ARG A 157 13.20 -7.93 17.31
CA ARG A 157 14.65 -8.21 17.43
C ARG A 157 15.25 -7.77 18.77
N ASN A 158 14.57 -6.91 19.53
CA ASN A 158 15.07 -6.33 20.78
C ASN A 158 14.28 -6.78 22.04
N GLY A 159 13.55 -7.89 21.98
CA GLY A 159 12.69 -8.34 23.08
C GLY A 159 12.55 -9.86 23.19
N GLY A 160 13.65 -10.58 23.02
CA GLY A 160 13.78 -12.01 23.35
C GLY A 160 14.76 -12.19 24.48
#